data_AF-A0A7Y2ZRU3-F1
#
_entry.id   AF-A0A7Y2ZRU3-F1
#
_cell.length_a   1.000
_cell.length_b   1.000
_cell.length_c   1.000
_cell.angle_alpha   90.00
_cell.angle_beta   90.00
_cell.angle_gamma   90.00
#
_symmetry.space_group_name_H-M   'P 1'
#
loop_
_entity.id
_entity.type
_entity.pdbx_description
1 polymer ?
#
loop_
_entity_poly.entity_id
_entity_poly.type
_entity_poly.pdbx_seq_one_letter_code
_entity_poly.pdbx_strand_id
1 'polypeptide(L)'
;MSKQKSKQKQFEDAKKRVNKLKIFYIHLAGYIVVLSLVVWNLLIIEDGEYKKAIVLLNWTTIVVWGIFIIIHAWTTFKGRFLFSKKWEDKKVKEYMEEDNTKLWE
;
A
#
# COMPACT_ATOMS: atom_id res chain seq x y z
N MET A 1 -18.33 18.84 24.32
CA MET A 1 -18.69 17.48 23.83
C MET A 1 -18.48 17.28 22.32
N SER A 2 -18.83 18.25 21.45
CA SER A 2 -18.67 18.14 19.98
C SER A 2 -17.21 18.07 19.48
N LYS A 3 -16.28 18.85 20.08
CA LYS A 3 -14.85 18.87 19.72
C LYS A 3 -14.13 17.52 20.00
N GLN A 4 -14.48 16.85 21.10
CA GLN A 4 -13.87 15.58 21.47
C GLN A 4 -14.30 14.45 20.52
N LYS A 5 -15.58 14.46 20.11
CA LYS A 5 -16.12 13.54 19.09
C LYS A 5 -15.47 13.75 17.72
N SER A 6 -15.11 14.99 17.36
CA SER A 6 -14.41 15.27 16.09
C SER A 6 -12.95 14.82 16.11
N LYS A 7 -12.21 15.05 17.21
CA LYS A 7 -10.83 14.54 17.37
C LYS A 7 -10.77 13.02 17.31
N GLN A 8 -11.69 12.33 17.97
CA GLN A 8 -11.75 10.87 17.95
C GLN A 8 -12.04 10.32 16.54
N LYS A 9 -12.93 10.97 15.79
CA LYS A 9 -13.20 10.61 14.37
C LYS A 9 -11.96 10.81 13.49
N GLN A 10 -11.24 11.93 13.65
CA GLN A 10 -10.01 12.18 12.89
C GLN A 10 -8.93 11.14 13.19
N PHE A 11 -8.78 10.75 14.47
CA PHE A 11 -7.84 9.71 14.88
C PHE A 11 -8.20 8.35 14.24
N GLU A 12 -9.47 7.96 14.27
CA GLU A 12 -9.92 6.71 13.64
C GLU A 12 -9.72 6.72 12.12
N ASP A 13 -9.97 7.85 11.46
CA ASP A 13 -9.73 7.99 10.02
C ASP A 13 -8.24 7.89 9.69
N ALA A 14 -7.36 8.50 10.51
CA ALA A 14 -5.91 8.37 10.36
C ALA A 14 -5.44 6.92 10.59
N LYS A 15 -5.95 6.25 11.62
CA LYS A 15 -5.66 4.84 11.92
C LYS A 15 -6.07 3.91 10.77
N LYS A 16 -7.26 4.12 10.19
CA LYS A 16 -7.73 3.37 9.01
C LYS A 16 -6.81 3.55 7.82
N ARG A 17 -6.29 4.76 7.58
CA ARG A 17 -5.33 5.05 6.49
C ARG A 17 -4.01 4.30 6.69
N VAL A 18 -3.47 4.31 7.90
CA VAL A 18 -2.25 3.56 8.23
C VAL A 18 -2.47 2.06 8.06
N ASN A 19 -3.62 1.55 8.50
CA ASN A 19 -3.92 0.12 8.36
C ASN A 19 -4.02 -0.33 6.90
N LYS A 20 -4.68 0.46 6.03
CA LYS A 20 -4.71 0.19 4.59
C LYS A 20 -3.31 0.14 3.97
N LEU A 21 -2.42 1.03 4.40
CA LEU A 21 -1.05 1.05 3.94
C LEU A 21 -0.26 -0.19 4.39
N LYS A 22 -0.40 -0.59 5.65
CA LYS A 22 0.23 -1.82 6.17
C LYS A 22 -0.21 -3.04 5.37
N ILE A 23 -1.52 -3.17 5.12
CA ILE A 23 -2.08 -4.27 4.33
C ILE A 23 -1.51 -4.26 2.91
N PHE A 24 -1.43 -3.09 2.27
CA PHE A 24 -0.82 -2.96 0.95
C PHE A 24 0.64 -3.43 0.92
N TYR A 25 1.46 -3.03 1.91
CA TYR A 25 2.87 -3.46 1.96
C TYR A 25 3.03 -4.96 2.18
N ILE A 26 2.15 -5.59 2.97
CA ILE A 26 2.15 -7.05 3.13
C ILE A 26 1.85 -7.74 1.79
N HIS A 27 0.85 -7.27 1.05
CA HIS A 27 0.53 -7.81 -0.27
C HIS A 27 1.66 -7.57 -1.29
N LEU A 28 2.28 -6.38 -1.25
CA LEU A 28 3.42 -6.06 -2.11
C LEU A 28 4.64 -6.95 -1.80
N ALA A 29 4.94 -7.19 -0.53
CA ALA A 29 6.01 -8.09 -0.12
C ALA A 29 5.73 -9.52 -0.58
N GLY A 30 4.50 -10.02 -0.37
CA GLY A 30 4.06 -11.32 -0.88
C GLY A 30 4.17 -11.42 -2.41
N TYR A 31 3.80 -10.36 -3.13
CA TYR A 31 3.96 -10.29 -4.58
C TYR A 31 5.42 -10.40 -5.02
N ILE A 32 6.35 -9.70 -4.35
CA ILE A 32 7.79 -9.79 -4.67
C ILE A 32 8.29 -11.22 -4.47
N VAL A 33 7.85 -11.90 -3.41
CA VAL A 33 8.20 -13.31 -3.15
C VAL A 33 7.65 -14.20 -4.27
N VAL A 34 6.36 -14.11 -4.60
CA VAL A 34 5.74 -14.90 -5.68
C VAL A 34 6.43 -14.62 -7.01
N LEU A 35 6.70 -13.36 -7.34
CA LEU A 35 7.40 -12.97 -8.55
C LEU A 35 8.80 -13.58 -8.61
N SER A 36 9.54 -13.56 -7.49
CA SER A 36 10.87 -14.16 -7.40
C SER A 36 10.83 -15.67 -7.63
N LEU A 37 9.82 -16.36 -7.07
CA LEU A 37 9.62 -17.80 -7.28
C LEU A 37 9.25 -18.12 -8.74
N VAL A 38 8.41 -17.30 -9.37
CA VAL A 38 8.04 -17.48 -10.78
C VAL A 38 9.24 -17.25 -11.70
N VAL A 39 10.01 -16.19 -11.47
CA VAL A 39 11.26 -15.92 -12.22
C VAL A 39 12.26 -17.05 -12.01
N TRP A 40 12.45 -17.51 -10.78
CA TRP A 40 13.30 -18.65 -10.49
C TRP A 40 12.85 -19.90 -11.24
N ASN A 41 11.55 -20.21 -11.23
CA ASN A 41 10.99 -21.34 -11.96
C ASN A 41 11.27 -21.25 -13.47
N LEU A 42 11.18 -20.07 -14.07
CA LEU A 42 11.51 -19.86 -15.48
C LEU A 42 13.00 -20.07 -15.80
N LEU A 43 13.90 -19.87 -14.83
CA LEU A 43 15.34 -20.06 -15.02
C LEU A 43 15.77 -21.53 -14.93
N ILE A 44 15.12 -22.31 -14.06
CA ILE A 44 15.48 -23.72 -13.81
C ILE A 44 14.71 -24.72 -14.68
N ILE A 45 13.71 -24.26 -15.44
CA ILE A 45 12.84 -25.17 -16.19
C ILE A 45 13.59 -25.83 -17.36
N GLU A 46 13.66 -27.15 -17.32
CA GLU A 46 14.25 -27.97 -18.37
C GLU A 46 13.26 -28.21 -19.52
N ASP A 47 13.79 -28.61 -20.68
CA ASP A 47 12.97 -28.95 -21.83
C ASP A 47 12.16 -30.24 -21.57
N GLY A 48 10.84 -30.16 -21.78
CA GLY A 48 9.92 -31.28 -21.58
C GLY A 48 8.51 -30.95 -22.08
N GLU A 49 7.65 -31.97 -22.19
CA GLU A 49 6.30 -31.84 -22.77
C GLU A 49 5.44 -30.78 -22.08
N TYR A 50 5.65 -30.55 -20.78
CA TYR A 50 4.89 -29.60 -19.97
C TYR A 50 5.48 -28.18 -19.95
N LYS A 51 6.67 -27.94 -20.52
CA LYS A 51 7.36 -26.63 -20.46
C LYS A 51 6.47 -25.50 -20.97
N LYS A 52 5.80 -25.71 -22.11
CA LYS A 52 4.92 -24.68 -22.71
C LYS A 52 3.76 -24.32 -21.80
N ALA A 53 3.14 -25.31 -21.14
CA ALA A 53 2.04 -25.08 -20.21
C ALA A 53 2.51 -24.33 -18.95
N ILE A 54 3.66 -24.71 -18.41
CA ILE A 54 4.24 -24.06 -17.22
C ILE A 54 4.65 -22.61 -17.53
N VAL A 55 5.30 -22.36 -18.67
CA VAL A 55 5.66 -21.01 -19.11
C VAL A 55 4.42 -20.13 -19.29
N LEU A 56 3.35 -20.67 -19.88
CA LEU A 56 2.09 -19.94 -20.04
C LEU A 56 1.45 -19.60 -18.68
N LEU A 57 1.46 -20.55 -17.73
CA LEU A 57 0.97 -20.34 -16.37
C LEU A 57 1.80 -19.27 -15.63
N ASN A 58 3.13 -19.28 -15.78
CA ASN A 58 4.03 -18.30 -15.19
C ASN A 58 3.75 -16.90 -15.73
N TRP A 59 3.62 -16.73 -17.05
CA TRP A 59 3.25 -15.45 -17.66
C TRP A 59 1.87 -14.97 -17.21
N THR A 60 0.88 -15.87 -17.15
CA THR A 60 -0.46 -15.54 -16.68
C THR A 60 -0.41 -15.08 -15.22
N THR A 61 0.35 -15.77 -14.38
CA THR A 61 0.58 -15.40 -12.98
C THR A 61 1.17 -13.99 -12.88
N ILE A 62 2.24 -13.69 -13.62
CA ILE A 62 2.89 -12.36 -13.59
C ILE A 62 1.90 -11.26 -13.98
N VAL A 63 1.15 -11.45 -15.07
CA VAL A 63 0.21 -10.44 -15.59
C VAL A 63 -0.94 -10.21 -14.62
N VAL A 64 -1.62 -11.28 -14.18
CA VAL A 64 -2.79 -11.18 -13.29
C VAL A 64 -2.40 -10.57 -11.94
N TRP A 65 -1.29 -11.02 -11.36
CA TRP A 65 -0.80 -10.47 -10.09
C TRP A 65 -0.28 -9.04 -10.23
N GLY A 66 0.35 -8.71 -11.36
CA GLY A 66 0.76 -7.34 -11.66
C GLY A 66 -0.44 -6.38 -11.69
N ILE A 67 -1.52 -6.77 -12.37
CA ILE A 67 -2.76 -6.00 -12.42
C ILE A 67 -3.39 -5.87 -11.02
N PHE A 68 -3.41 -6.97 -10.25
CA PHE A 68 -3.94 -6.96 -8.87
C PHE A 68 -3.21 -5.94 -7.99
N ILE A 69 -1.87 -5.90 -8.02
CA ILE A 69 -1.09 -4.93 -7.26
C ILE A 69 -1.32 -3.49 -7.73
N ILE A 70 -1.42 -3.25 -9.04
CA ILE A 70 -1.72 -1.91 -9.57
C ILE A 70 -3.07 -1.40 -9.05
N ILE A 71 -4.11 -2.25 -9.08
CA ILE A 71 -5.44 -1.91 -8.56
C ILE A 71 -5.36 -1.67 -7.03
N HIS A 72 -4.62 -2.50 -6.30
CA HIS A 72 -4.48 -2.35 -4.87
C HIS A 72 -3.71 -1.09 -4.48
N ALA A 73 -2.66 -0.75 -5.24
CA ALA A 73 -1.93 0.50 -5.11
C ALA A 73 -2.83 1.69 -5.40
N TRP A 74 -3.58 1.66 -6.51
CA TRP A 74 -4.51 2.73 -6.86
C TRP A 74 -5.54 2.97 -5.74
N THR A 75 -6.17 1.92 -5.23
CA THR A 75 -7.17 2.04 -4.14
C THR A 75 -6.57 2.49 -2.81
N THR A 76 -5.32 2.11 -2.52
CA THR A 76 -4.63 2.49 -1.28
C THR A 76 -4.10 3.93 -1.33
N PHE A 77 -3.61 4.37 -2.49
CA PHE A 77 -2.95 5.66 -2.69
C PHE A 77 -3.82 6.74 -3.35
N LYS A 78 -5.05 6.44 -3.80
CA LYS A 78 -5.96 7.41 -4.44
C LYS A 78 -6.06 8.75 -3.72
N GLY A 79 -6.06 8.74 -2.38
CA GLY A 79 -6.07 9.96 -1.58
C GLY A 79 -4.70 10.62 -1.45
N ARG A 80 -3.60 9.85 -1.45
CA ARG A 80 -2.24 10.33 -1.14
C ARG A 80 -1.52 10.95 -2.33
N PHE A 81 -1.82 10.51 -3.56
CA PHE A 81 -1.25 11.13 -4.76
C PHE A 81 -1.69 12.60 -4.96
N LEU A 82 -2.86 12.96 -4.40
CA LEU A 82 -3.41 14.32 -4.44
C LEU A 82 -2.89 15.21 -3.30
N PHE A 83 -2.48 14.63 -2.16
CA PHE A 83 -1.90 15.38 -1.05
C PHE A 83 -0.38 15.41 -1.19
N SER A 84 0.12 16.45 -1.85
CA SER A 84 1.55 16.77 -1.91
C SER A 84 2.18 16.79 -0.50
N LYS A 85 3.46 16.42 -0.41
CA LYS A 85 4.29 16.53 0.81
C LYS A 85 4.15 17.89 1.52
N LYS A 86 3.94 18.97 0.75
CA LYS A 86 3.67 20.32 1.30
C LYS A 86 2.39 20.40 2.13
N TRP A 87 1.32 19.68 1.75
CA TRP A 87 0.07 19.65 2.52
C TRP A 87 0.25 18.88 3.82
N GLU A 88 1.01 17.78 3.77
CA GLU A 88 1.30 16.95 4.94
C GLU A 88 2.18 17.70 5.95
N ASP A 89 3.26 18.35 5.48
CA ASP A 89 4.14 19.19 6.30
C ASP A 89 3.36 20.37 6.94
N LYS A 90 2.46 21.01 6.18
CA LYS A 90 1.61 22.08 6.72
C LYS A 90 0.70 21.57 7.84
N LYS A 91 0.13 20.37 7.70
CA LYS A 91 -0.76 19.80 8.71
C LYS A 91 -0.01 19.34 9.95
N VAL A 92 1.18 18.75 9.82
CA VAL A 92 2.03 18.41 10.97
C VAL A 92 2.40 19.66 11.76
N LYS A 93 2.75 20.75 11.07
CA LYS A 93 3.08 22.03 11.71
C LYS A 93 1.87 22.65 12.44
N GLU A 94 0.69 22.67 11.80
CA GLU A 94 -0.55 23.11 12.44
C GLU A 94 -0.86 22.30 13.71
N TYR A 95 -0.68 20.96 13.70
CA TYR A 95 -0.90 20.13 14.88
C TYR A 95 0.12 20.39 16.00
N MET A 96 1.40 20.63 15.67
CA MET A 96 2.42 20.98 16.68
C MET A 96 2.17 22.35 17.32
N GLU A 97 1.66 23.31 16.54
CA GLU A 97 1.33 24.66 17.04
C GLU A 97 0.07 24.63 17.92
N GLU A 98 -0.95 23.85 17.54
CA GLU A 98 -2.21 23.70 18.31
C GLU A 98 -2.00 22.94 19.63
N ASP A 99 -0.99 22.08 19.73
CA ASP A 99 -0.63 21.38 20.98
C ASP A 99 0.20 22.28 21.91
N ASN A 100 1.14 23.06 21.35
CA ASN A 100 1.89 24.04 22.12
C ASN A 100 0.98 25.13 22.72
N THR A 101 -0.02 25.63 21.98
CA THR A 101 -0.92 26.67 22.52
C THR A 101 -1.77 26.20 23.69
N LYS A 102 -1.98 24.89 23.85
CA LYS A 102 -2.74 24.31 24.97
C LYS A 102 -1.92 24.01 26.22
N LEU A 103 -0.60 24.07 26.13
CA LEU A 103 0.30 23.89 27.28
C LEU A 103 0.54 25.20 28.04
N TRP A 104 0.18 26.35 27.45
CA TRP A 104 0.36 27.69 28.03
C TRP A 104 -0.97 28.34 28.47
N GLU A 105 -2.09 27.60 28.43
CA GLU A 105 -3.39 27.94 29.03
C GLU A 105 -3.77 26.88 30.07
#